data_AF-A0A2N3AV27-F1
#
_entry.id   AF-A0A2N3AV27-F1
#
_cell.length_a   1.000
_cell.length_b   1.000
_cell.length_c   1.000
_cell.angle_alpha   90.00
_cell.angle_beta   90.00
_cell.angle_gamma   90.00
#
_symmetry.space_group_name_H-M   'P 1'
#
loop_
_entity.id
_entity.type
_entity.pdbx_description
1 polymer ?
#
loop_
_entity_poly.entity_id
_entity_poly.type
_entity_poly.pdbx_seq_one_letter_code
_entity_poly.pdbx_strand_id
1 'polypeptide(L)'
;MGDFFSPREMLARLVAFPTVSRDSNLALVDFVRAYLAGHGVEARVVADASGAKASLHALIGPEAPGGVVLSGHSDVVPVDGQTWTSDPFTLTERDGRLYGRGACDMKGFDALALALVPQMLRAGMKRPIQIALSHDEELGCRGAPALIARMRETM
;
A
#
# COMPACT_ATOMS: atom_id res chain seq x y z
N MET A 1 -3.82 -20.01 -7.60
CA MET A 1 -3.80 -18.84 -8.50
C MET A 1 -4.31 -17.67 -7.66
N GLY A 2 -3.51 -16.63 -7.44
CA GLY A 2 -3.94 -15.46 -6.64
C GLY A 2 -5.05 -14.67 -7.34
N ASP A 3 -5.81 -13.90 -6.56
CA ASP A 3 -6.85 -12.99 -7.06
C ASP A 3 -6.23 -11.92 -7.96
N PHE A 4 -6.97 -11.47 -8.98
CA PHE A 4 -6.55 -10.36 -9.84
C PHE A 4 -7.47 -9.17 -9.63
N PHE A 5 -6.89 -8.01 -9.36
CA PHE A 5 -7.62 -6.75 -9.30
C PHE A 5 -7.19 -5.84 -10.44
N SER A 6 -8.14 -5.23 -11.13
CA SER A 6 -7.87 -4.02 -11.89
C SER A 6 -7.43 -2.89 -10.92
N PRO A 7 -6.72 -1.85 -11.41
CA PRO A 7 -6.33 -0.72 -10.56
C PRO A 7 -7.51 -0.08 -9.82
N ARG A 8 -8.68 -0.03 -10.46
CA ARG A 8 -9.89 0.55 -9.86
C ARG A 8 -10.46 -0.33 -8.75
N GLU A 9 -10.49 -1.65 -8.94
CA GLU A 9 -10.94 -2.58 -7.90
C GLU A 9 -9.96 -2.61 -6.72
N MET A 10 -8.66 -2.58 -6.98
CA MET A 10 -7.63 -2.45 -5.95
C MET A 10 -7.82 -1.16 -5.17
N LEU A 11 -8.00 -0.03 -5.84
CA LEU A 11 -8.26 1.25 -5.18
C LEU A 11 -9.52 1.21 -4.31
N ALA A 12 -10.62 0.64 -4.82
CA ALA A 12 -11.85 0.50 -4.04
C ALA A 12 -11.61 -0.33 -2.77
N ARG A 13 -10.84 -1.42 -2.89
CA ARG A 13 -10.47 -2.27 -1.76
C ARG A 13 -9.60 -1.55 -0.73
N LEU A 14 -8.61 -0.78 -1.17
CA LEU A 14 -7.74 -0.02 -0.27
C LEU A 14 -8.49 1.12 0.45
N VAL A 15 -9.36 1.84 -0.25
CA VAL A 15 -10.20 2.92 0.33
C VAL A 15 -11.15 2.38 1.40
N ALA A 16 -11.65 1.15 1.24
CA ALA A 16 -12.52 0.50 2.21
C ALA A 16 -11.87 0.20 3.57
N PHE A 17 -10.55 0.29 3.69
CA PHE A 17 -9.87 0.24 4.98
C PHE A 17 -9.77 1.66 5.56
N PRO A 18 -10.46 1.98 6.68
CA PRO A 18 -10.39 3.30 7.29
C PRO A 18 -9.12 3.49 8.11
N THR A 19 -7.97 3.52 7.43
CA THR A 19 -6.62 3.64 8.01
C THR A 19 -6.29 5.07 8.42
N VAL A 20 -7.20 5.74 9.12
CA VAL A 20 -6.98 7.11 9.62
C VAL A 20 -5.75 7.10 10.53
N SER A 21 -4.83 8.07 10.41
CA SER A 21 -3.51 8.00 11.08
C SER A 21 -3.54 7.90 12.62
N ARG A 22 -4.68 8.09 13.28
CA ARG A 22 -4.83 7.83 14.73
C ARG A 22 -5.18 6.37 15.05
N ASP A 23 -5.68 5.63 14.05
CA ASP A 23 -6.19 4.28 14.13
C ASP A 23 -5.19 3.27 13.54
N SER A 24 -5.48 1.98 13.69
CA SER A 24 -4.62 0.91 13.17
C SER A 24 -4.71 0.78 11.64
N ASN A 25 -3.58 0.51 10.98
CA ASN A 25 -3.52 0.16 9.57
C ASN A 25 -3.34 -1.35 9.31
N LEU A 26 -3.35 -2.19 10.34
CA LEU A 26 -2.98 -3.61 10.23
C LEU A 26 -3.89 -4.39 9.29
N ALA A 27 -5.19 -4.11 9.25
CA ALA A 27 -6.12 -4.80 8.34
C ALA A 27 -5.76 -4.56 6.86
N LEU A 28 -5.28 -3.36 6.50
CA LEU A 28 -4.79 -3.07 5.16
C LEU A 28 -3.46 -3.79 4.91
N VAL A 29 -2.53 -3.75 5.87
CA VAL A 29 -1.23 -4.44 5.78
C VAL A 29 -1.41 -5.94 5.58
N ASP A 30 -2.30 -6.57 6.35
CA ASP A 30 -2.62 -7.99 6.26
C ASP A 30 -3.23 -8.35 4.90
N PHE A 31 -4.13 -7.50 4.38
CA PHE A 31 -4.68 -7.66 3.04
C PHE A 31 -3.57 -7.62 1.97
N VAL A 32 -2.70 -6.60 2.01
CA VAL A 32 -1.61 -6.47 1.03
C VAL A 32 -0.63 -7.63 1.12
N ARG A 33 -0.25 -8.05 2.34
CA ARG A 33 0.60 -9.23 2.56
C ARG A 33 -0.03 -10.49 1.97
N ALA A 34 -1.31 -10.73 2.22
CA ALA A 34 -2.02 -11.90 1.71
C ALA A 34 -2.15 -11.88 0.18
N TYR A 35 -2.46 -10.71 -0.39
CA TYR A 35 -2.54 -10.51 -1.84
C TYR A 35 -1.20 -10.81 -2.53
N LEU A 36 -0.10 -10.25 -2.01
CA LEU A 36 1.25 -10.51 -2.54
C LEU A 36 1.63 -11.99 -2.40
N ALA A 37 1.36 -12.61 -1.25
CA ALA A 37 1.60 -14.03 -1.03
C ALA A 37 0.81 -14.92 -2.01
N GLY A 38 -0.41 -14.53 -2.39
CA GLY A 38 -1.22 -15.20 -3.40
C GLY A 38 -0.58 -15.21 -4.80
N HIS A 39 0.36 -14.30 -5.07
CA HIS A 39 1.18 -14.25 -6.28
C HIS A 39 2.59 -14.82 -6.09
N GLY A 40 2.88 -15.44 -4.94
CA GLY A 40 4.21 -15.98 -4.63
C GLY A 40 5.24 -14.93 -4.26
N VAL A 41 4.80 -13.73 -3.88
CA VAL A 41 5.67 -12.64 -3.42
C VAL A 41 5.62 -12.58 -1.89
N GLU A 42 6.78 -12.70 -1.25
CA GLU A 42 6.90 -12.48 0.18
C GLU A 42 6.90 -10.98 0.51
N ALA A 43 6.02 -10.56 1.43
CA ALA A 43 6.01 -9.22 1.98
C ALA A 43 6.50 -9.24 3.44
N ARG A 44 7.48 -8.39 3.73
CA ARG A 44 8.09 -8.24 5.05
C ARG A 44 7.43 -7.08 5.78
N VAL A 45 6.85 -7.39 6.93
CA VAL A 45 6.11 -6.44 7.76
C VAL A 45 7.02 -5.90 8.87
N VAL A 46 6.99 -4.59 9.08
CA VAL A 46 7.73 -3.87 10.12
C VAL A 46 6.72 -3.20 11.03
N ALA A 47 6.40 -3.85 12.13
CA ALA A 47 5.52 -3.30 13.15
C ALA A 47 6.17 -2.09 13.84
N ASP A 48 5.34 -1.13 14.25
CA ASP A 48 5.76 -0.04 15.13
C ASP A 48 6.01 -0.56 16.56
N ALA A 49 6.50 0.32 17.45
CA ALA A 49 6.80 -0.07 18.82
C ALA A 49 5.57 -0.51 19.61
N SER A 50 4.38 0.00 19.27
CA SER A 50 3.12 -0.40 19.92
C SER A 50 2.56 -1.72 19.38
N GLY A 51 2.99 -2.15 18.18
CA GLY A 51 2.41 -3.26 17.44
C GLY A 51 1.03 -2.96 16.85
N ALA A 52 0.50 -1.74 17.02
CA ALA A 52 -0.82 -1.35 16.52
C ALA A 52 -0.79 -0.91 15.06
N LYS A 53 0.40 -0.64 14.51
CA LYS A 53 0.59 -0.24 13.11
C LYS A 53 1.79 -0.94 12.52
N ALA A 54 1.85 -0.98 11.20
CA ALA A 54 3.00 -1.54 10.52
C ALA A 54 3.24 -0.91 9.15
N SER A 55 4.52 -0.83 8.77
CA SER A 55 4.93 -0.67 7.39
C SER A 55 5.12 -2.05 6.75
N LEU A 56 5.16 -2.12 5.43
CA LEU A 56 5.57 -3.34 4.71
C LEU A 56 6.46 -3.01 3.53
N HIS A 57 7.33 -3.95 3.15
CA HIS A 57 7.99 -3.93 1.86
C HIS A 57 8.01 -5.31 1.21
N ALA A 58 8.08 -5.34 -0.11
CA ALA A 58 8.15 -6.56 -0.89
C ALA A 58 9.05 -6.36 -2.12
N LEU A 59 9.75 -7.42 -2.52
CA LEU A 59 10.61 -7.43 -3.70
C LEU A 59 9.90 -8.23 -4.81
N ILE A 60 9.70 -7.59 -5.96
CA ILE A 60 9.07 -8.17 -7.15
C ILE A 60 10.14 -8.43 -8.21
N GLY A 61 10.29 -9.68 -8.63
CA GLY A 61 11.30 -10.11 -9.60
C GLY A 61 12.55 -10.69 -8.95
N PRO A 62 13.71 -10.67 -9.62
CA PRO A 62 14.91 -11.32 -9.12
C PRO A 62 15.54 -10.56 -7.95
N GLU A 63 16.10 -11.30 -7.00
CA GLU A 63 16.98 -10.77 -5.96
C GLU A 63 18.33 -10.42 -6.60
N ALA A 64 18.44 -9.17 -7.08
CA ALA A 64 19.60 -8.67 -7.80
C ALA A 64 19.85 -7.20 -7.47
N PRO A 65 21.12 -6.71 -7.52
CA PRO A 65 21.44 -5.32 -7.21
C PRO A 65 20.72 -4.31 -8.11
N GLY A 66 20.43 -3.14 -7.53
CA GLY A 66 19.72 -2.05 -8.19
C GLY A 66 18.20 -2.24 -8.18
N GLY A 67 17.51 -1.61 -9.14
CA GLY A 67 16.05 -1.65 -9.21
C GLY A 67 15.40 -0.31 -8.91
N VAL A 68 14.09 -0.34 -8.69
CA VAL A 68 13.26 0.85 -8.39
C VAL A 68 12.40 0.57 -7.17
N VAL A 69 12.35 1.51 -6.23
CA VAL A 69 11.41 1.47 -5.10
C VAL A 69 10.18 2.31 -5.46
N LEU A 70 9.01 1.67 -5.49
CA LEU A 70 7.70 2.31 -5.51
C LEU A 70 7.31 2.56 -4.05
N SER A 71 7.54 3.78 -3.59
CA SER A 71 7.29 4.19 -2.21
C SER A 71 5.91 4.82 -2.08
N GLY A 72 5.13 4.36 -1.12
CA GLY A 72 3.86 4.96 -0.73
C GLY A 72 3.58 4.87 0.77
N HIS A 73 2.41 5.33 1.17
CA HIS A 73 1.95 5.31 2.55
C HIS A 73 0.49 4.85 2.61
N SER A 74 0.18 4.12 3.68
CA SER A 74 -1.12 3.44 3.83
C SER A 74 -2.11 4.15 4.75
N ASP A 75 -1.63 5.14 5.51
CA ASP A 75 -2.48 5.93 6.40
C ASP A 75 -3.15 7.08 5.65
N VAL A 76 -4.17 7.68 6.28
CA VAL A 76 -4.91 8.80 5.69
C VAL A 76 -5.28 9.81 6.76
N VAL A 77 -5.42 11.07 6.38
CA VAL A 77 -5.91 12.09 7.32
C VAL A 77 -7.35 11.83 7.81
N PRO A 78 -7.70 12.33 9.02
CA PRO A 78 -9.06 12.33 9.54
C PRO A 78 -10.14 12.87 8.59
N VAL A 79 -11.38 12.42 8.79
CA VAL A 79 -12.56 12.91 8.06
C VAL A 79 -13.51 13.73 8.95
N ASP A 80 -13.23 13.80 10.26
CA ASP A 80 -14.07 14.47 11.24
C ASP A 80 -14.26 15.95 10.90
N GLY A 81 -15.51 16.42 10.99
CA GLY A 81 -15.87 17.82 10.70
C GLY A 81 -15.83 18.21 9.22
N GLN A 82 -15.51 17.29 8.30
CA GLN A 82 -15.52 17.55 6.86
C GLN A 82 -16.90 17.28 6.24
N THR A 83 -17.29 18.08 5.25
CA THR A 83 -18.54 17.88 4.52
C THR A 83 -18.34 16.88 3.37
N TRP A 84 -18.75 15.64 3.61
CA TRP A 84 -18.73 14.59 2.59
C TRP A 84 -20.12 14.39 1.97
N THR A 85 -20.18 14.25 0.63
CA THR A 85 -21.42 13.99 -0.12
C THR A 85 -21.66 12.49 -0.38
N SER A 86 -20.69 11.65 -0.05
CA SER A 86 -20.73 10.18 -0.05
C SER A 86 -19.84 9.66 1.08
N ASP A 87 -20.03 8.42 1.49
CA ASP A 87 -19.16 7.79 2.50
C ASP A 87 -17.67 7.90 2.09
N PRO A 88 -16.80 8.51 2.91
CA PRO A 88 -15.38 8.66 2.60
C PRO A 88 -14.65 7.33 2.39
N PHE A 89 -15.09 6.24 3.02
CA PHE A 89 -14.46 4.94 2.92
C PHE A 89 -15.16 4.00 1.93
N THR A 90 -16.07 4.53 1.10
CA THR A 90 -16.65 3.83 -0.04
C THR A 90 -16.28 4.56 -1.32
N LEU A 91 -15.44 3.94 -2.17
CA LEU A 91 -15.01 4.55 -3.43
C LEU A 91 -16.22 4.76 -4.35
N THR A 92 -16.54 6.03 -4.61
CA THR A 92 -17.72 6.43 -5.40
C THR A 92 -17.27 7.16 -6.66
N GLU A 93 -17.80 6.77 -7.83
CA GLU A 93 -17.55 7.51 -9.07
C GLU A 93 -18.65 8.54 -9.32
N ARG A 94 -18.26 9.76 -9.70
CA ARG A 94 -19.16 10.79 -10.24
C ARG A 94 -18.43 11.56 -11.34
N ASP A 95 -19.08 11.73 -12.49
CA ASP A 95 -18.55 12.51 -13.62
C ASP A 95 -17.10 12.14 -14.03
N GLY A 96 -16.80 10.84 -14.05
CA GLY A 96 -15.47 10.31 -14.40
C GLY A 96 -14.39 10.52 -13.34
N ARG A 97 -14.76 10.95 -12.12
CA ARG A 97 -13.85 11.13 -10.98
C ARG A 97 -14.17 10.13 -9.88
N LEU A 98 -13.12 9.60 -9.25
CA LEU A 98 -13.21 8.66 -8.14
C LEU A 98 -13.05 9.41 -6.81
N TYR A 99 -14.06 9.33 -5.96
CA TYR A 99 -14.12 10.00 -4.66
C TYR A 99 -14.00 8.98 -3.53
N GLY A 100 -13.08 9.25 -2.61
CA GLY A 100 -12.84 8.47 -1.40
C GLY A 100 -11.64 9.01 -0.63
N ARG A 101 -11.64 8.91 0.69
CA ARG A 101 -10.49 9.26 1.54
C ARG A 101 -9.36 8.28 1.22
N GLY A 102 -8.20 8.83 0.86
CA GLY A 102 -7.07 8.04 0.39
C GLY A 102 -6.97 7.92 -1.13
N ALA A 103 -8.02 8.27 -1.88
CA ALA A 103 -8.05 7.97 -3.31
C ALA A 103 -6.97 8.68 -4.12
N CYS A 104 -6.68 9.94 -3.79
CA CYS A 104 -5.54 10.68 -4.37
C CYS A 104 -4.29 10.55 -3.50
N ASP A 105 -4.44 10.70 -2.17
CA ASP A 105 -3.34 10.72 -1.21
C ASP A 105 -3.48 9.59 -0.16
N MET A 106 -2.79 8.46 -0.34
CA MET A 106 -2.09 8.09 -1.58
C MET A 106 -2.39 6.69 -2.12
N LYS A 107 -3.49 6.09 -1.64
CA LYS A 107 -3.94 4.74 -2.02
C LYS A 107 -4.18 4.57 -3.52
N GLY A 108 -4.39 5.65 -4.27
CA GLY A 108 -4.44 5.61 -5.73
C GLY A 108 -3.15 5.12 -6.37
N PHE A 109 -2.01 5.64 -5.92
CA PHE A 109 -0.70 5.19 -6.40
C PHE A 109 -0.40 3.76 -5.94
N ASP A 110 -0.67 3.45 -4.67
CA ASP A 110 -0.48 2.11 -4.12
C ASP A 110 -1.32 1.07 -4.88
N ALA A 111 -2.56 1.41 -5.22
CA ALA A 111 -3.44 0.54 -5.99
C ALA A 111 -2.88 0.22 -7.37
N LEU A 112 -2.29 1.20 -8.07
CA LEU A 112 -1.64 0.99 -9.35
C LEU A 112 -0.43 0.06 -9.19
N ALA A 113 0.43 0.30 -8.20
CA ALA A 113 1.61 -0.51 -7.94
C ALA A 113 1.23 -1.98 -7.64
N LEU A 114 0.25 -2.20 -6.77
CA LEU A 114 -0.20 -3.52 -6.35
C LEU A 114 -0.96 -4.26 -7.48
N ALA A 115 -1.84 -3.59 -8.21
CA ALA A 115 -2.59 -4.21 -9.31
C ALA A 115 -1.69 -4.66 -10.46
N LEU A 116 -0.52 -4.03 -10.64
CA LEU A 116 0.44 -4.36 -11.69
C LEU A 116 1.43 -5.48 -11.30
N VAL A 117 1.46 -5.95 -10.04
CA VAL A 117 2.35 -7.04 -9.59
C VAL A 117 2.30 -8.28 -10.50
N PRO A 118 1.13 -8.80 -10.92
CA PRO A 118 1.09 -9.97 -11.81
C PRO A 118 1.67 -9.72 -13.20
N GLN A 119 1.69 -8.46 -13.66
CA GLN A 119 2.34 -8.08 -14.91
C GLN A 119 3.85 -7.96 -14.72
N MET A 120 4.30 -7.34 -13.63
CA MET A 120 5.72 -7.24 -13.26
C MET A 120 6.38 -8.63 -13.19
N LEU A 121 5.73 -9.60 -12.55
CA LEU A 121 6.24 -10.98 -12.43
C LEU A 121 6.39 -11.68 -13.79
N ARG A 122 5.54 -11.35 -14.77
CA ARG A 122 5.59 -11.94 -16.13
C ARG A 122 6.54 -11.21 -17.08
N ALA A 123 7.05 -10.04 -16.69
CA ALA A 123 7.84 -9.18 -17.56
C ALA A 123 9.29 -9.64 -17.78
N GLY A 124 9.76 -10.71 -17.11
CA GLY A 124 11.14 -11.19 -17.25
C GLY A 124 12.18 -10.15 -16.81
N MET A 125 11.90 -9.43 -15.73
CA MET A 125 12.71 -8.30 -15.25
C MET A 125 14.13 -8.76 -14.87
N LYS A 126 15.14 -7.94 -15.20
CA LYS A 126 16.56 -8.17 -14.81
C LYS A 126 16.95 -7.50 -13.50
N ARG A 127 16.13 -6.56 -13.02
CA ARG A 127 16.29 -5.82 -11.76
C ARG A 127 14.94 -5.80 -11.05
N PRO A 128 14.93 -5.82 -9.71
CA PRO A 128 13.68 -5.85 -8.97
C PRO A 128 12.92 -4.52 -9.01
N ILE A 129 11.60 -4.61 -8.85
CA ILE A 129 10.77 -3.51 -8.38
C ILE A 129 10.45 -3.81 -6.92
N GLN A 130 10.71 -2.86 -6.02
CA GLN A 130 10.34 -2.99 -4.61
C GLN A 130 9.10 -2.15 -4.34
N ILE A 131 8.12 -2.70 -3.63
CA ILE A 131 7.00 -1.94 -3.10
C ILE A 131 7.30 -1.67 -1.63
N ALA A 132 7.21 -0.42 -1.20
CA ALA A 132 7.43 -0.01 0.19
C ALA A 132 6.25 0.86 0.63
N LEU A 133 5.43 0.38 1.56
CA LEU A 133 4.29 1.12 2.10
C LEU A 133 4.55 1.45 3.56
N SER A 134 4.76 2.73 3.88
CA SER A 134 4.93 3.20 5.25
C SER A 134 3.60 3.43 5.96
N HIS A 135 3.66 3.47 7.29
CA HIS A 135 2.60 4.03 8.14
C HIS A 135 3.03 5.38 8.70
N ASP A 136 2.05 6.15 9.16
CA ASP A 136 2.21 7.45 9.83
C ASP A 136 3.04 8.45 9.02
N GLU A 137 2.86 8.46 7.69
CA GLU A 137 3.45 9.47 6.82
C GLU A 137 2.83 10.84 7.11
N GLU A 138 1.51 10.88 7.24
CA GLU A 138 0.71 12.08 7.52
C GLU A 138 1.01 12.69 8.91
N LEU A 139 1.73 11.95 9.76
CA LEU A 139 2.20 12.39 11.09
C LEU A 139 3.69 12.72 11.13
N GLY A 140 4.31 12.90 9.96
CA GLY A 140 5.72 13.25 9.78
C GLY A 140 6.63 12.06 9.46
N CYS A 141 6.21 11.15 8.58
CA CYS A 141 7.02 10.03 8.06
C CYS A 141 7.56 9.07 9.13
N ARG A 142 6.81 8.82 10.20
CA ARG A 142 7.32 8.09 11.38
C ARG A 142 7.67 6.64 11.08
N GLY A 143 6.94 5.99 10.18
CA GLY A 143 7.18 4.60 9.79
C GLY A 143 8.32 4.40 8.79
N ALA A 144 8.81 5.45 8.13
CA ALA A 144 9.79 5.34 7.05
C ALA A 144 11.21 4.95 7.54
N PRO A 145 11.78 5.54 8.61
CA PRO A 145 13.13 5.19 9.06
C PRO A 145 13.30 3.71 9.42
N ALA A 146 12.33 3.14 10.16
CA ALA A 146 12.35 1.72 10.53
C ALA A 146 12.20 0.81 9.31
N LEU A 147 11.36 1.20 8.35
CA LEU A 147 11.21 0.48 7.08
C LEU A 147 12.52 0.47 6.28
N ILE A 148 13.16 1.63 6.12
CA ILE A 148 14.44 1.77 5.40
C ILE A 148 15.52 0.93 6.07
N ALA A 149 15.63 0.95 7.40
CA ALA A 149 16.58 0.13 8.14
C ALA A 149 16.38 -1.35 7.83
N ARG A 150 15.13 -1.83 7.85
CA ARG A 150 14.81 -3.22 7.52
C ARG A 150 15.11 -3.56 6.06
N MET A 151 14.78 -2.67 5.12
CA MET A 151 15.05 -2.89 3.70
C MET A 151 16.55 -3.09 3.45
N ARG A 152 17.42 -2.32 4.12
CA ARG A 152 18.88 -2.45 4.00
C ARG A 152 19.46 -3.76 4.52
N GLU A 153 18.76 -4.47 5.42
CA GLU A 153 19.16 -5.80 5.89
C GLU A 153 18.87 -6.91 4.87
N THR A 154 18.04 -6.60 3.86
CA THR A 154 17.53 -7.58 2.88
C THR A 154 17.97 -7.28 1.45
N MET A 155 18.95 -6.38 1.29
CA MET A 155 19.69 -6.10 0.06
C MET A 155 21.11 -6.67 0.18
#